data_AF-A0A7X8GED9-F1
#
_entry.id   AF-A0A7X8GED9-F1
#
_cell.length_a   1.000
_cell.length_b   1.000
_cell.length_c   1.000
_cell.angle_alpha   90.00
_cell.angle_beta   90.00
_cell.angle_gamma   90.00
#
_symmetry.space_group_name_H-M   'P 1'
#
loop_
_entity.id
_entity.type
_entity.pdbx_description
1 polymer ?
#
loop_
_entity_poly.entity_id
_entity_poly.type
_entity_poly.pdbx_seq_one_letter_code
_entity_poly.pdbx_strand_id
1 'polypeptide(L)'
;MILLGGICVGTYFYMVSKTDLVLLTQLNQEFQANLLTNNTPNGWIRCNENDTVAIDNNFIITQGNSPLHRTIIVKTAGICVEKTQKVVFSVYNAFFIIAASVFVVLLMILVHYVISMSVLSQLWKRFMLINQYVEECSAINTEKIEYLNHTTNIILCLRTIPKFSNQLNVEYASVFYSIQKHANNLFLQTKISTDYTAELHKFILAIQ
;
A
#
# COMPACT_ATOMS: atom_id res chain seq x y z
N MET A 1 -2.71 -4.22 -5.62
CA MET A 1 -2.01 -4.80 -6.79
C MET A 1 -0.65 -4.17 -7.05
N ILE A 2 -0.49 -2.83 -6.98
CA ILE A 2 0.79 -2.14 -7.28
C ILE A 2 1.96 -2.67 -6.41
N LEU A 3 1.76 -2.84 -5.10
CA LEU A 3 2.80 -3.37 -4.19
C LEU A 3 3.22 -4.81 -4.53
N LEU A 4 2.27 -5.68 -4.87
CA LEU A 4 2.55 -7.07 -5.26
C LEU A 4 3.28 -7.14 -6.61
N GLY A 5 2.87 -6.31 -7.58
CA GLY A 5 3.59 -6.15 -8.84
C GLY A 5 5.03 -5.66 -8.62
N GLY A 6 5.23 -4.72 -7.68
CA GLY A 6 6.55 -4.24 -7.29
C GLY A 6 7.47 -5.34 -6.73
N ILE A 7 6.94 -6.26 -5.92
CA ILE A 7 7.72 -7.39 -5.38
C ILE A 7 8.19 -8.33 -6.50
N CYS A 8 7.29 -8.69 -7.43
CA CYS A 8 7.62 -9.56 -8.55
C CYS A 8 8.65 -8.92 -9.49
N VAL A 9 8.40 -7.67 -9.89
CA VAL A 9 9.27 -6.91 -10.81
C VAL A 9 10.62 -6.63 -10.17
N GLY A 10 10.65 -6.24 -8.89
CA GLY A 10 11.88 -6.01 -8.14
C GLY A 10 12.73 -7.30 -8.01
N THR A 11 12.09 -8.43 -7.72
CA THR A 11 12.78 -9.73 -7.65
C THR A 11 13.36 -10.13 -9.01
N TYR A 12 12.62 -9.90 -10.10
CA TYR A 12 13.10 -10.13 -11.46
C TYR A 12 14.33 -9.27 -11.77
N PHE A 13 14.26 -7.95 -11.54
CA PHE A 13 15.40 -7.06 -11.78
C PHE A 13 16.62 -7.43 -10.93
N TYR A 14 16.43 -7.81 -9.67
CA TYR A 14 17.52 -8.29 -8.83
C TYR A 14 18.21 -9.53 -9.43
N MET A 15 17.44 -10.49 -9.96
CA MET A 15 18.00 -11.69 -10.59
C MET A 15 18.71 -11.38 -11.91
N VAL A 16 18.19 -10.45 -12.71
CA VAL A 16 18.85 -9.96 -13.92
C VAL A 16 20.18 -9.29 -13.56
N SER A 17 20.18 -8.32 -12.64
CA SER A 17 21.40 -7.62 -12.22
C SER A 17 22.45 -8.56 -11.62
N LYS A 18 22.02 -9.57 -10.85
CA LYS A 18 22.92 -10.60 -10.32
C LYS A 18 23.54 -11.42 -11.46
N THR A 19 22.76 -11.75 -12.49
CA THR A 19 23.26 -12.51 -13.65
C THR A 19 24.23 -11.67 -14.47
N ASP A 20 23.91 -10.40 -14.70
CA ASP A 20 24.80 -9.45 -15.40
C ASP A 20 26.13 -9.26 -14.65
N LEU A 21 26.09 -9.18 -13.32
CA LEU A 21 27.31 -9.10 -12.50
C LEU A 21 28.17 -10.37 -12.63
N VAL A 22 27.55 -11.55 -12.68
CA VAL A 22 28.30 -12.82 -12.89
C VAL A 22 28.96 -12.83 -14.27
N LEU A 23 28.24 -12.43 -15.33
CA LEU A 23 28.80 -12.32 -16.68
C LEU A 23 29.98 -11.33 -16.73
N LEU A 24 29.86 -10.17 -16.08
CA LEU A 24 30.96 -9.19 -15.97
C LEU A 24 32.15 -9.74 -15.19
N THR A 25 31.91 -10.48 -14.11
CA THR A 25 32.98 -11.09 -13.31
C THR A 25 33.73 -12.15 -14.12
N GLN A 26 32.99 -12.97 -14.89
CA GLN A 26 33.58 -13.97 -15.80
C GLN A 26 34.38 -13.31 -16.91
N LEU A 27 33.84 -12.27 -17.55
CA LEU A 27 34.59 -11.45 -18.51
C LEU A 27 35.90 -10.95 -17.90
N ASN A 28 35.85 -10.38 -16.71
CA ASN A 28 37.03 -9.86 -16.05
C ASN A 28 38.05 -10.96 -15.74
N GLN A 29 37.62 -12.12 -15.21
CA GLN A 29 38.53 -13.22 -14.87
C GLN A 29 39.14 -13.87 -16.12
N GLU A 30 38.35 -14.11 -17.15
CA GLU A 30 38.76 -14.89 -18.33
C GLU A 30 39.54 -14.03 -19.35
N PHE A 31 39.38 -12.71 -19.34
CA PHE A 31 40.01 -11.79 -20.29
C PHE A 31 41.04 -10.82 -19.66
N GLN A 32 41.21 -10.76 -18.33
CA GLN A 32 42.36 -10.08 -17.72
C GLN A 32 43.68 -10.84 -17.88
N ALA A 33 43.62 -12.14 -18.20
CA ALA A 33 44.80 -13.01 -18.15
C ALA A 33 45.58 -13.13 -19.46
N ASN A 34 44.99 -12.92 -20.64
CA ASN A 34 45.70 -12.87 -21.92
C ASN A 34 44.81 -12.33 -23.02
N LEU A 35 45.41 -11.51 -23.89
CA LEU A 35 44.91 -11.16 -25.22
C LEU A 35 44.20 -12.37 -25.86
N LEU A 36 43.08 -12.14 -26.55
CA LEU A 36 42.40 -13.13 -27.40
C LEU A 36 43.35 -13.69 -28.46
N THR A 37 44.22 -14.61 -28.07
CA THR A 37 45.12 -15.33 -28.96
C THR A 37 44.39 -16.59 -29.39
N ASN A 38 43.60 -16.48 -30.47
CA ASN A 38 42.92 -17.54 -31.24
C ASN A 38 42.03 -18.57 -30.51
N ASN A 39 42.14 -18.75 -29.19
CA ASN A 39 41.42 -19.74 -28.40
C ASN A 39 40.27 -19.05 -27.66
N THR A 40 39.05 -19.40 -28.06
CA THR A 40 37.83 -18.98 -27.38
C THR A 40 37.70 -19.71 -26.04
N PRO A 41 37.51 -19.02 -24.90
CA PRO A 41 37.34 -19.67 -23.61
C PRO A 41 36.11 -20.59 -23.60
N ASN A 42 36.12 -21.64 -22.77
CA ASN A 42 35.03 -22.61 -22.71
C ASN A 42 33.70 -21.93 -22.36
N GLY A 43 32.65 -22.28 -23.11
CA GLY A 43 31.30 -21.72 -22.94
C GLY A 43 31.09 -20.35 -23.61
N TRP A 44 32.09 -19.82 -24.33
CA TRP A 44 31.94 -18.69 -25.24
C TRP A 44 31.79 -19.16 -26.68
N ILE A 45 30.99 -18.44 -27.46
CA ILE A 45 30.70 -18.74 -28.86
C ILE A 45 31.18 -17.55 -29.69
N ARG A 46 31.73 -17.77 -30.88
CA ARG A 46 32.06 -16.66 -31.79
C ARG A 46 30.78 -16.05 -32.34
N CYS A 47 30.69 -14.72 -32.35
CA CYS A 47 29.54 -14.04 -32.96
C CYS A 47 29.49 -14.33 -34.46
N ASN A 48 28.28 -14.35 -35.04
CA ASN A 48 28.12 -14.38 -36.49
C ASN A 48 28.60 -13.05 -37.09
N GLU A 49 29.24 -13.08 -38.27
CA GLU A 49 29.80 -11.90 -38.95
C GLU A 49 28.74 -10.81 -39.24
N ASN A 50 27.46 -11.18 -39.31
CA ASN A 50 26.33 -10.27 -39.57
C ASN A 50 25.68 -9.68 -38.31
N ASP A 51 25.99 -10.16 -37.10
CA ASP A 51 25.39 -9.70 -35.83
C ASP A 51 26.23 -8.59 -35.16
N THR A 52 27.04 -7.88 -35.94
CA THR A 52 27.87 -6.79 -35.43
C THR A 52 27.02 -5.55 -35.16
N VAL A 53 26.24 -5.61 -34.08
CA VAL A 53 25.78 -4.42 -33.35
C VAL A 53 26.99 -3.49 -33.21
N ALA A 54 26.84 -2.22 -33.54
CA ALA A 54 27.88 -1.22 -33.32
C ALA A 54 28.20 -1.15 -31.82
N ILE A 55 29.24 -1.86 -31.39
CA ILE A 55 29.70 -1.82 -30.00
C ILE A 55 30.71 -0.68 -29.91
N ASP A 56 30.27 0.47 -29.39
CA ASP A 56 31.13 1.63 -29.12
C ASP A 56 32.09 1.39 -27.94
N ASN A 57 31.82 0.36 -27.13
CA ASN A 57 32.60 -0.06 -25.97
C ASN A 57 33.25 -1.44 -26.19
N ASN A 58 34.21 -1.84 -25.36
CA ASN A 58 34.87 -3.15 -25.46
C ASN A 58 33.90 -4.35 -25.25
N PHE A 59 32.73 -4.12 -24.64
CA PHE A 59 31.68 -5.11 -24.44
C PHE A 59 30.28 -4.47 -24.38
N ILE A 60 29.24 -5.28 -24.58
CA ILE A 60 27.83 -4.93 -24.34
C ILE A 60 27.11 -6.11 -23.67
N ILE A 61 26.13 -5.81 -22.81
CA ILE A 61 25.24 -6.82 -22.23
C ILE A 61 23.83 -6.58 -22.78
N THR A 62 23.24 -7.60 -23.38
CA THR A 62 21.92 -7.54 -24.00
C THR A 62 21.02 -8.65 -23.47
N GLN A 63 19.73 -8.54 -23.79
CA GLN A 63 18.79 -9.65 -23.62
C GLN A 63 19.06 -10.66 -24.73
N GLY A 64 19.21 -11.94 -24.38
CA GLY A 64 19.34 -13.02 -25.35
C GLY A 64 18.00 -13.37 -26.02
N ASN A 65 17.89 -14.58 -26.55
CA ASN A 65 16.68 -15.06 -27.26
C ASN A 65 15.39 -15.11 -26.40
N SER A 66 15.46 -14.82 -25.10
CA SER A 66 14.33 -14.78 -24.18
C SER A 66 14.63 -13.80 -23.04
N PRO A 67 13.61 -13.19 -22.41
CA PRO A 67 13.78 -12.32 -21.24
C PRO A 67 14.45 -13.02 -20.05
N LEU A 68 14.47 -14.35 -20.03
CA LEU A 68 15.18 -15.15 -19.02
C LEU A 68 16.64 -15.45 -19.38
N HIS A 69 17.19 -14.81 -20.41
CA HIS A 69 18.58 -14.98 -20.83
C HIS A 69 19.26 -13.63 -20.97
N ARG A 70 20.49 -13.56 -20.47
CA ARG A 70 21.37 -12.40 -20.58
C ARG A 70 22.60 -12.82 -21.35
N THR A 71 22.97 -12.02 -22.33
CA THR A 71 24.09 -12.29 -23.22
C THR A 71 25.09 -11.16 -23.10
N ILE A 72 26.35 -11.49 -22.82
CA ILE A 72 27.46 -10.54 -22.90
C ILE A 72 28.20 -10.78 -24.21
N ILE A 73 28.43 -9.71 -24.96
CA ILE A 73 29.15 -9.72 -26.24
C ILE A 73 30.39 -8.87 -26.05
N VAL A 74 31.54 -9.39 -26.47
CA VAL A 74 32.85 -8.77 -26.31
C VAL A 74 33.52 -8.68 -27.67
N LYS A 75 34.07 -7.50 -27.99
CA LYS A 75 34.77 -7.26 -29.26
C LYS A 75 36.15 -6.69 -28.98
N THR A 76 37.17 -7.38 -29.45
CA THR A 76 38.57 -6.94 -29.31
C THR A 76 39.38 -7.41 -30.51
N ALA A 77 40.19 -6.51 -31.08
CA ALA A 77 41.21 -6.81 -32.10
C ALA A 77 40.78 -7.79 -33.20
N GLY A 78 39.55 -7.65 -33.73
CA GLY A 78 39.05 -8.44 -34.86
C GLY A 78 38.32 -9.73 -34.50
N ILE A 79 38.18 -10.07 -33.21
CA ILE A 79 37.41 -11.24 -32.74
C ILE A 79 36.19 -10.75 -31.94
N CYS A 80 35.03 -11.34 -32.25
CA CYS A 80 33.79 -11.16 -31.49
C CYS A 80 33.43 -12.49 -30.83
N VAL A 81 33.17 -12.45 -29.52
CA VAL A 81 32.70 -13.59 -28.75
C VAL A 81 31.51 -13.21 -27.88
N GLU A 82 30.61 -14.15 -27.69
CA GLU A 82 29.44 -14.00 -26.85
C GLU A 82 29.31 -15.14 -25.84
N LYS A 83 28.68 -14.84 -24.71
CA LYS A 83 28.30 -15.81 -23.69
C LYS A 83 26.91 -15.52 -23.20
N THR A 84 26.05 -16.52 -23.28
CA THR A 84 24.66 -16.44 -22.83
C THR A 84 24.48 -17.19 -21.54
N GLN A 85 23.89 -16.54 -20.53
CA GLN A 85 23.56 -17.14 -19.25
C GLN A 85 22.07 -16.99 -18.95
N LYS A 86 21.48 -18.08 -18.45
CA LYS A 86 20.08 -18.10 -18.02
C LYS A 86 19.93 -17.40 -16.67
N VAL A 87 18.92 -16.55 -16.54
CA VAL A 87 18.48 -15.97 -15.28
C VAL A 87 17.85 -17.09 -14.45
N VAL A 88 18.55 -17.53 -13.41
CA VAL A 88 18.11 -18.65 -12.57
C VAL A 88 17.29 -18.15 -11.40
N PHE A 89 16.02 -18.52 -11.39
CA PHE A 89 15.16 -18.38 -10.22
C PHE A 89 15.32 -19.61 -9.32
N SER A 90 15.69 -19.39 -8.06
CA SER A 90 15.73 -20.44 -7.07
C SER A 90 14.35 -20.65 -6.45
N VAL A 91 14.13 -21.82 -5.84
CA VAL A 91 12.93 -22.11 -5.05
C VAL A 91 12.78 -21.11 -3.89
N TYR A 92 13.90 -20.64 -3.34
CA TYR A 92 13.90 -19.59 -2.32
C TYR A 92 13.25 -18.29 -2.81
N ASN A 93 13.47 -17.91 -4.07
CA ASN A 93 12.85 -16.70 -4.63
C ASN A 93 11.32 -16.83 -4.68
N ALA A 94 10.81 -18.02 -5.01
CA ALA A 94 9.38 -18.28 -5.01
C ALA A 94 8.79 -18.19 -3.60
N PHE A 95 9.44 -18.81 -2.61
CA PHE A 95 9.04 -18.70 -1.20
C PHE A 95 9.08 -17.25 -0.69
N PHE A 96 10.12 -16.50 -1.06
CA PHE A 96 10.25 -15.10 -0.68
C PHE A 96 9.10 -14.25 -1.25
N ILE A 97 8.77 -14.40 -2.54
CA ILE A 97 7.66 -13.66 -3.17
C ILE A 97 6.34 -13.99 -2.46
N ILE A 98 6.07 -15.26 -2.18
CA ILE A 98 4.84 -15.68 -1.49
C ILE A 98 4.78 -15.09 -0.08
N ALA A 99 5.85 -15.23 0.71
CA ALA A 99 5.91 -14.72 2.07
C ALA A 99 5.75 -13.19 2.13
N ALA A 100 6.46 -12.47 1.27
CA ALA A 100 6.36 -11.02 1.15
C ALA A 100 4.94 -10.58 0.74
N SER A 101 4.31 -11.33 -0.18
CA SER A 101 2.94 -11.06 -0.60
C SER A 101 1.94 -11.22 0.55
N VAL A 102 2.05 -12.30 1.33
CA VAL A 102 1.22 -12.53 2.52
C VAL A 102 1.44 -11.43 3.55
N PHE A 103 2.69 -11.03 3.80
CA PHE A 103 3.01 -9.96 4.73
C PHE A 103 2.35 -8.62 4.32
N VAL A 104 2.40 -8.25 3.04
CA VAL A 104 1.75 -7.04 2.54
C VAL A 104 0.23 -7.08 2.76
N VAL A 105 -0.41 -8.23 2.52
CA VAL A 105 -1.85 -8.39 2.76
C VAL A 105 -2.18 -8.21 4.23
N LEU A 106 -1.42 -8.86 5.13
CA LEU A 106 -1.60 -8.72 6.59
C LEU A 106 -1.39 -7.27 7.04
N LEU A 107 -0.38 -6.58 6.51
CA LEU A 107 -0.13 -5.18 6.81
C LEU A 107 -1.30 -4.29 6.36
N MET A 108 -1.86 -4.52 5.17
CA MET A 108 -3.03 -3.77 4.68
C MET A 108 -4.27 -4.01 5.55
N ILE A 109 -4.50 -5.25 5.99
CA ILE A 109 -5.57 -5.58 6.94
C ILE A 109 -5.36 -4.84 8.27
N LEU A 110 -4.13 -4.86 8.80
CA LEU A 110 -3.79 -4.17 10.04
C LEU A 110 -4.00 -2.65 9.93
N VAL A 111 -3.51 -2.02 8.87
CA VAL A 111 -3.69 -0.58 8.61
C VAL A 111 -5.17 -0.25 8.51
N HIS A 112 -5.95 -1.05 7.78
CA HIS A 112 -7.39 -0.86 7.67
C HIS A 112 -8.07 -0.96 9.04
N TYR A 113 -7.71 -1.96 9.85
CA TYR A 113 -8.24 -2.13 11.19
C TYR A 113 -7.90 -0.96 12.11
N VAL A 114 -6.64 -0.50 12.13
CA VAL A 114 -6.19 0.63 12.95
C VAL A 114 -6.92 1.92 12.57
N ILE A 115 -7.05 2.22 11.27
CA ILE A 115 -7.77 3.41 10.80
C ILE A 115 -9.25 3.31 11.20
N SER A 116 -9.88 2.16 11.00
CA SER A 116 -11.29 1.96 11.33
C SER A 116 -11.54 2.13 12.83
N MET A 117 -10.71 1.50 13.68
CA MET A 117 -10.81 1.65 15.13
C MET A 117 -10.52 3.09 15.59
N SER A 118 -9.60 3.80 14.95
CA SER A 118 -9.33 5.20 15.26
C SER A 118 -10.56 6.08 14.97
N VAL A 119 -11.18 5.90 13.80
CA VAL A 119 -12.40 6.65 13.42
C VAL A 119 -13.55 6.33 14.38
N LEU A 120 -13.78 5.05 14.66
CA LEU A 120 -14.84 4.62 15.59
C LEU A 120 -14.60 5.15 17.01
N SER A 121 -13.36 5.16 17.49
CA SER A 121 -13.00 5.74 18.79
C SER A 121 -13.28 7.24 18.86
N GLN A 122 -12.99 7.98 17.78
CA GLN A 122 -13.29 9.42 17.73
C GLN A 122 -14.80 9.68 17.74
N LEU A 123 -15.59 8.91 16.99
CA LEU A 123 -17.05 8.99 17.01
C LEU A 123 -17.61 8.67 18.39
N TRP A 124 -17.08 7.64 19.05
CA TRP A 124 -17.47 7.28 20.42
C TRP A 124 -17.27 8.43 21.39
N LYS A 125 -16.08 9.05 21.38
CA LYS A 125 -15.78 10.22 22.22
C LYS A 125 -16.75 11.37 21.96
N ARG A 126 -17.10 11.63 20.70
CA ARG A 126 -18.07 12.67 20.32
C ARG A 126 -19.45 12.39 20.91
N PHE A 127 -19.95 11.16 20.78
CA PHE A 127 -21.26 10.80 21.29
C PHE A 127 -21.32 10.77 22.82
N MET A 128 -20.26 10.30 23.48
CA MET A 128 -20.17 10.36 24.94
C MET A 128 -20.17 11.80 25.46
N LEU A 129 -19.48 12.72 24.77
CA LEU A 129 -19.50 14.15 25.13
C LEU A 129 -20.90 14.76 24.96
N ILE A 130 -21.60 14.42 23.88
CA ILE A 130 -23.00 14.84 23.68
C ILE A 130 -23.90 14.26 24.76
N ASN A 131 -23.75 12.98 25.10
CA ASN A 131 -24.51 12.36 26.19
C ASN A 131 -24.31 13.14 27.50
N GLN A 132 -23.07 13.50 27.83
CA GLN A 132 -22.76 14.32 29.00
C GLN A 132 -23.40 15.72 28.92
N TYR A 133 -23.35 16.39 27.76
CA TYR A 133 -23.99 17.70 27.58
C TYR A 133 -25.51 17.67 27.76
N VAL A 134 -26.16 16.60 27.28
CA VAL A 134 -27.60 16.41 27.42
C VAL A 134 -27.97 15.99 28.85
N GLU A 135 -27.08 15.27 29.56
CA GLU A 135 -27.30 14.84 30.94
C GLU A 135 -27.10 15.98 31.96
N GLU A 136 -26.00 16.73 31.88
CA GLU A 136 -25.60 17.69 32.92
C GLU A 136 -26.39 19.00 32.89
N CYS A 137 -27.11 19.30 31.80
CA CYS A 137 -27.92 20.53 31.62
C CYS A 137 -27.17 21.84 31.96
N SER A 138 -25.83 21.79 32.03
CA SER A 138 -24.98 22.92 32.42
C SER A 138 -25.05 24.00 31.35
N ALA A 139 -24.93 25.27 31.76
CA ALA A 139 -25.09 26.47 30.93
C ALA A 139 -24.80 26.20 29.44
N ILE A 140 -25.87 26.07 28.67
CA ILE A 140 -25.80 25.79 27.24
C ILE A 140 -25.28 27.06 26.59
N ASN A 141 -24.14 26.95 25.91
CA ASN A 141 -23.49 28.05 25.20
C ASN A 141 -23.47 27.75 23.69
N THR A 142 -23.04 28.74 22.91
CA THR A 142 -22.92 28.65 21.45
C THR A 142 -21.97 27.54 21.00
N GLU A 143 -20.89 27.30 21.74
CA GLU A 143 -19.90 26.25 21.46
C GLU A 143 -20.53 24.85 21.49
N LYS A 144 -21.35 24.54 22.50
CA LYS A 144 -22.06 23.26 22.59
C LYS A 144 -23.06 23.06 21.45
N ILE A 145 -23.76 24.13 21.05
CA ILE A 145 -24.70 24.12 19.92
C ILE A 145 -23.96 23.83 18.60
N GLU A 146 -22.83 24.51 18.37
CA GLU A 146 -22.02 24.32 17.17
C GLU A 146 -21.42 22.89 17.11
N TYR A 147 -20.95 22.38 18.25
CA TYR A 147 -20.44 21.02 18.36
C TYR A 147 -21.51 19.97 18.02
N LEU A 148 -22.73 20.16 18.49
CA LEU A 148 -23.87 19.29 18.22
C LEU A 148 -24.20 19.31 16.73
N ASN A 149 -24.36 20.48 16.12
CA ASN A 149 -24.63 20.65 14.69
C ASN A 149 -23.54 19.99 13.83
N HIS A 150 -22.26 20.24 14.13
CA HIS A 150 -21.15 19.61 13.43
C HIS A 150 -21.20 18.08 13.52
N THR A 151 -21.54 17.54 14.70
CA THR A 151 -21.66 16.09 14.89
C THR A 151 -22.88 15.52 14.16
N THR A 152 -24.01 16.22 14.14
CA THR A 152 -25.19 15.86 13.34
C THR A 152 -24.83 15.71 11.86
N ASN A 153 -24.10 16.68 11.29
CA ASN A 153 -23.70 16.63 9.88
C ASN A 153 -22.76 15.46 9.58
N ILE A 154 -21.84 15.14 10.49
CA ILE A 154 -20.99 13.94 10.36
C ILE A 154 -21.86 12.68 10.32
N ILE A 155 -22.82 12.54 11.24
CA ILE A 155 -23.68 11.34 11.30
C ILE A 155 -24.51 11.21 10.03
N LEU A 156 -25.14 12.30 9.59
CA LEU A 156 -25.93 12.30 8.35
C LEU A 156 -25.09 11.85 7.16
N CYS A 157 -23.85 12.35 7.05
CA CYS A 157 -22.91 11.91 6.02
C CYS A 157 -22.57 10.42 6.16
N LEU A 158 -22.19 9.96 7.36
CA LEU A 158 -21.83 8.55 7.61
C LEU A 158 -22.99 7.59 7.34
N ARG A 159 -24.23 7.98 7.65
CA ARG A 159 -25.42 7.17 7.40
C ARG A 159 -25.72 6.97 5.91
N THR A 160 -25.26 7.87 5.03
CA THR A 160 -25.35 7.64 3.57
C THR A 160 -24.54 6.43 3.10
N ILE A 161 -23.58 5.96 3.91
CA ILE A 161 -22.74 4.81 3.60
C ILE A 161 -23.29 3.58 4.35
N PRO A 162 -23.84 2.55 3.66
CA PRO A 162 -24.56 1.45 4.31
C PRO A 162 -23.74 0.69 5.37
N LYS A 163 -22.43 0.51 5.15
CA LYS A 163 -21.54 -0.16 6.11
C LYS A 163 -21.42 0.61 7.42
N PHE A 164 -21.21 1.93 7.34
CA PHE A 164 -21.13 2.77 8.53
C PHE A 164 -22.49 2.92 9.21
N SER A 165 -23.58 3.01 8.46
CA SER A 165 -24.94 3.02 9.02
C SER A 165 -25.21 1.78 9.88
N ASN A 166 -24.86 0.59 9.39
CA ASN A 166 -24.99 -0.64 10.17
C ASN A 166 -24.08 -0.65 11.42
N GLN A 167 -22.84 -0.18 11.30
CA GLN A 167 -21.94 -0.08 12.46
C GLN A 167 -22.46 0.92 13.49
N LEU A 168 -23.01 2.06 13.07
CA LEU A 168 -23.65 3.04 13.94
C LEU A 168 -24.80 2.41 14.73
N ASN A 169 -25.67 1.67 14.05
CA ASN A 169 -26.84 1.03 14.66
C ASN A 169 -26.50 -0.16 15.57
N VAL A 170 -25.33 -0.78 15.42
CA VAL A 170 -24.92 -1.93 16.25
C VAL A 170 -24.00 -1.50 17.39
N GLU A 171 -22.93 -0.78 17.08
CA GLU A 171 -21.87 -0.45 18.05
C GLU A 171 -22.29 0.72 18.96
N TYR A 172 -23.11 1.65 18.49
CA TYR A 172 -23.47 2.87 19.22
C TYR A 172 -24.92 2.91 19.72
N ALA A 173 -25.66 1.81 19.53
CA ALA A 173 -27.07 1.71 19.93
C ALA A 173 -27.30 2.10 21.40
N SER A 174 -26.42 1.68 22.30
CA SER A 174 -26.51 1.96 23.73
C SER A 174 -26.36 3.45 24.04
N VAL A 175 -25.39 4.12 23.40
CA VAL A 175 -25.15 5.55 23.58
C VAL A 175 -26.28 6.36 22.96
N PHE A 176 -26.75 5.99 21.76
CA PHE A 176 -27.89 6.64 21.12
C PHE A 176 -29.16 6.54 21.95
N TYR A 177 -29.43 5.36 22.52
CA TYR A 177 -30.55 5.17 23.44
C TYR A 177 -30.42 6.05 24.68
N SER A 178 -29.22 6.14 25.28
CA SER A 178 -28.95 7.01 26.42
C SER A 178 -29.22 8.48 26.08
N ILE A 179 -28.65 8.98 24.98
CA ILE A 179 -28.83 10.37 24.54
C ILE A 179 -30.32 10.66 24.32
N GLN A 180 -31.05 9.78 23.63
CA GLN A 180 -32.47 9.96 23.37
C GLN A 180 -33.28 10.01 24.67
N LYS A 181 -32.96 9.17 25.65
CA LYS A 181 -33.59 9.17 26.96
C LYS A 181 -33.34 10.48 27.71
N HIS A 182 -32.09 10.94 27.77
CA HIS A 182 -31.77 12.21 28.44
C HIS A 182 -32.40 13.41 27.72
N ALA A 183 -32.41 13.40 26.38
CA ALA A 183 -33.01 14.48 25.60
C ALA A 183 -34.53 14.57 25.80
N ASN A 184 -35.24 13.44 25.87
CA ASN A 184 -36.67 13.43 26.18
C ASN A 184 -36.96 14.04 27.56
N ASN A 185 -36.16 13.71 28.57
CA ASN A 185 -36.29 14.33 29.90
C ASN A 185 -36.03 15.84 29.84
N LEU A 186 -35.07 16.25 29.01
CA LEU A 186 -34.65 17.63 28.83
C LEU A 186 -35.72 18.47 28.11
N PHE A 187 -36.40 17.93 27.10
CA PHE A 187 -37.52 18.60 26.43
C PHE A 187 -38.73 18.86 27.35
N LEU A 188 -38.86 18.11 28.44
CA LEU A 188 -39.91 18.32 29.44
C LEU A 188 -39.59 19.48 30.41
N GLN A 189 -38.37 20.03 30.40
CA GLN A 189 -37.93 21.11 31.27
C GLN A 189 -38.08 22.49 30.58
N THR A 190 -38.67 23.47 31.27
CA THR A 190 -39.13 24.75 30.69
C THR A 190 -38.06 25.84 30.50
N LYS A 191 -36.76 25.56 30.76
CA LYS A 191 -35.70 26.59 30.87
C LYS A 191 -34.60 26.54 29.80
N ILE A 192 -34.88 25.97 28.64
CA ILE A 192 -33.84 25.66 27.64
C ILE A 192 -33.96 26.58 26.44
N SER A 193 -32.81 27.02 25.91
CA SER A 193 -32.77 27.83 24.69
C SER A 193 -33.42 27.10 23.52
N THR A 194 -34.24 27.81 22.75
CA THR A 194 -34.92 27.31 21.55
C THR A 194 -33.94 26.83 20.47
N ASP A 195 -32.77 27.46 20.38
CA ASP A 195 -31.76 27.10 19.38
C ASP A 195 -31.12 25.74 19.71
N TYR A 196 -30.89 25.48 20.99
CA TYR A 196 -30.36 24.19 21.44
C TYR A 196 -31.38 23.07 21.29
N THR A 197 -32.66 23.32 21.59
CA THR A 197 -33.69 22.31 21.42
C THR A 197 -33.91 21.97 19.95
N ALA A 198 -33.84 22.95 19.04
CA ALA A 198 -33.91 22.72 17.60
C ALA A 198 -32.76 21.84 17.09
N GLU A 199 -31.51 22.15 17.47
CA GLU A 199 -30.35 21.35 17.07
C GLU A 199 -30.34 19.95 17.71
N LEU A 200 -30.79 19.82 18.97
CA LEU A 200 -30.94 18.53 19.62
C LEU A 200 -32.00 17.66 18.95
N HIS A 201 -33.10 18.27 18.49
CA HIS A 201 -34.11 17.53 17.73
C HIS A 201 -33.56 17.01 16.40
N LYS A 202 -32.79 17.83 15.67
CA LYS A 202 -32.09 17.40 14.45
C LYS A 202 -31.10 16.27 14.73
N PHE A 203 -30.34 16.36 15.82
CA PHE A 203 -29.42 15.32 16.23
C PHE A 203 -30.14 13.99 16.51
N ILE A 204 -31.25 14.02 17.26
CA ILE A 204 -32.05 12.82 17.56
C ILE A 204 -32.56 12.17 16.28
N LEU A 205 -33.09 12.95 15.34
CA LEU A 205 -33.53 12.44 14.05
C LEU A 205 -32.39 11.82 13.24
N ALA A 206 -31.17 12.35 13.38
CA ALA A 206 -30.00 11.81 12.70
C ALA A 206 -29.47 10.50 13.32
N ILE A 207 -29.77 10.19 14.59
CA ILE A 207 -29.34 8.95 15.27
C ILE A 207 -30.41 7.86 15.29
N GLN A 208 -31.60 8.13 14.78
CA GLN A 208 -32.64 7.12 14.48
C GLN A 208 -32.34 6.46 13.13
#